data_AF-A0A1R3K1K4-F1
#
_entry.id   AF-A0A1R3K1K4-F1
#
_cell.length_a   1.000
_cell.length_b   1.000
_cell.length_c   1.000
_cell.angle_alpha   90.00
_cell.angle_beta   90.00
_cell.angle_gamma   90.00
#
_symmetry.space_group_name_H-M   'P 1'
#
loop_
_entity.id
_entity.type
_entity.pdbx_description
1 polymer ?
#
loop_
_entity_poly.entity_id
_entity_poly.type
_entity_poly.pdbx_seq_one_letter_code
_entity_poly.pdbx_strand_id
1 'polypeptide(L)'
;MINALNPTGNITIKWDVISWTPDGYVAVVTMYNFQLYRHIQAPGWTLGWTWAKKELIRNMMGGQNTEQGDCSKFKGNIPHCCKKDPTIGDLLPETPYNQHIANCCKGGVVNSWVQDLANAASSLHLAWTRYG
;
A
#
# COMPACT_ATOMS: atom_id res chain seq x y z
N MET A 1 20.43 10.32 17.64
CA MET A 1 21.23 9.08 17.61
C MET A 1 21.04 8.40 16.26
N ILE A 2 22.04 8.45 15.40
CA ILE A 2 22.10 7.60 14.20
C ILE A 2 22.39 6.18 14.72
N ASN A 3 21.52 5.22 14.43
CA ASN A 3 21.71 3.85 14.91
C ASN A 3 22.87 3.20 14.13
N ALA A 4 24.03 3.06 14.78
CA ALA A 4 25.30 2.61 14.20
C ALA A 4 25.28 1.20 13.57
N LEU A 5 24.20 0.44 13.75
CA LEU A 5 24.06 -0.95 13.30
C LEU A 5 23.53 -1.09 11.86
N ASN A 6 23.12 0.00 11.20
CA ASN A 6 22.55 -0.09 9.84
C ASN A 6 22.65 1.23 9.05
N PRO A 7 23.85 1.66 8.66
CA PRO A 7 24.07 2.97 8.04
C PRO A 7 23.46 3.14 6.64
N THR A 8 23.08 2.04 5.96
CA THR A 8 22.56 2.05 4.57
C THR A 8 21.15 1.48 4.42
N GLY A 9 20.57 0.92 5.49
CA GLY A 9 19.25 0.29 5.42
C GLY A 9 18.12 1.29 5.25
N ASN A 10 17.17 0.96 4.39
CA ASN A 10 16.00 1.80 4.10
C ASN A 10 14.75 0.96 3.88
N ILE A 11 13.60 1.63 3.90
CA ILE A 11 12.36 1.09 3.34
C ILE A 11 12.19 1.75 1.98
N THR A 12 12.07 0.95 0.92
CA THR A 12 11.83 1.45 -0.44
C THR A 12 10.40 1.15 -0.85
N ILE A 13 9.67 2.15 -1.34
CA ILE A 13 8.33 1.98 -1.87
C ILE A 13 8.40 2.20 -3.38
N LYS A 14 8.05 1.17 -4.13
CA LYS A 14 8.04 1.17 -5.59
C LYS A 14 6.60 1.16 -6.09
N TRP A 15 6.30 2.01 -7.05
CA TRP A 15 4.99 2.09 -7.70
C TRP A 15 5.15 1.64 -9.16
N ASP A 16 4.67 0.44 -9.46
CA ASP A 16 4.74 -0.13 -10.81
C ASP A 16 3.38 0.03 -11.50
N VAL A 17 3.28 1.00 -12.42
CA VAL A 17 2.07 1.21 -13.22
C VAL A 17 1.96 0.10 -14.27
N ILE A 18 0.94 -0.74 -14.14
CA ILE A 18 0.73 -1.92 -15.01
C ILE A 18 -0.34 -1.69 -16.07
N SER A 19 -1.20 -0.68 -15.88
CA SER A 19 -2.22 -0.30 -16.85
C SER A 19 -2.65 1.15 -16.62
N TRP A 20 -3.17 1.78 -17.66
CA TRP A 20 -3.76 3.11 -17.61
C TRP A 20 -5.12 3.12 -18.33
N THR A 21 -5.96 4.05 -17.90
CA THR A 21 -7.27 4.36 -18.47
C THR A 21 -7.29 5.85 -18.82
N PRO A 22 -8.26 6.34 -19.62
CA PRO A 22 -8.32 7.77 -19.95
C PRO A 22 -8.38 8.69 -18.72
N ASP A 23 -8.95 8.18 -17.62
CA ASP A 23 -9.18 8.92 -16.38
C ASP A 23 -8.29 8.46 -15.22
N GLY A 24 -7.49 7.41 -15.35
CA GLY A 24 -6.81 6.82 -14.19
C GLY A 24 -5.71 5.81 -14.49
N TYR A 25 -5.18 5.21 -13.43
CA TYR A 25 -4.08 4.25 -13.48
C TYR A 25 -4.35 3.05 -12.58
N VAL A 26 -3.65 1.98 -12.89
CA VAL A 26 -3.59 0.76 -12.10
C VAL A 26 -2.12 0.46 -11.85
N ALA A 27 -1.74 0.30 -10.58
CA ALA A 27 -0.37 0.00 -10.19
C ALA A 27 -0.30 -1.08 -9.11
N VAL A 28 0.82 -1.79 -9.08
CA VAL A 28 1.24 -2.57 -7.91
C VAL A 28 2.21 -1.71 -7.10
N VAL A 29 1.88 -1.46 -5.84
CA VAL A 29 2.75 -0.74 -4.90
C VAL A 29 3.44 -1.77 -4.03
N THR A 30 4.77 -1.81 -4.08
CA THR A 30 5.59 -2.75 -3.31
C THR A 30 6.47 -2.01 -2.33
N MET A 31 6.38 -2.38 -1.06
CA MET A 31 7.27 -1.96 0.01
C MET A 31 8.35 -3.02 0.21
N TYR A 32 9.61 -2.62 0.14
CA TYR A 32 10.77 -3.46 0.42
C TYR A 32 11.45 -2.99 1.70
N ASN A 33 11.75 -3.93 2.59
CA ASN A 33 12.52 -3.64 3.81
C ASN A 33 13.99 -4.04 3.63
N PHE A 34 14.79 -3.09 3.13
CA PHE A 34 16.24 -3.25 2.98
C PHE A 34 17.01 -2.90 4.27
N GLN A 35 16.35 -2.88 5.42
CA GLN A 35 17.07 -2.80 6.69
C GLN A 35 17.78 -4.14 6.96
N LEU A 36 18.98 -4.10 7.56
CA LEU A 36 19.78 -5.31 7.82
C LEU A 36 19.15 -6.20 8.91
N TYR A 37 18.74 -5.60 10.03
CA TYR A 37 18.31 -6.35 11.23
C TYR A 37 16.96 -5.91 11.80
N ARG A 38 16.32 -4.92 11.18
CA ARG A 38 15.06 -4.36 11.68
C ARG A 38 13.91 -4.88 10.83
N HIS A 39 12.92 -5.45 11.51
CA HIS A 39 11.67 -5.89 10.91
C HIS A 39 10.58 -4.84 11.15
N ILE A 40 9.62 -4.77 10.24
CA ILE A 40 8.31 -4.20 10.52
C ILE A 40 7.50 -5.30 11.19
N GLN A 41 7.17 -5.13 12.47
CA GLN A 41 6.40 -6.08 13.27
C GLN A 41 4.97 -5.56 13.42
N ALA A 42 4.07 -6.39 13.97
CA ALA A 42 2.71 -5.98 14.33
C ALA A 42 2.75 -4.67 15.17
N PRO A 43 1.86 -3.69 14.91
CA PRO A 43 0.62 -3.78 14.12
C PRO A 43 0.81 -3.67 12.59
N GLY A 44 2.06 -3.66 12.10
CA GLY A 44 2.38 -3.61 10.69
C GLY A 44 2.64 -2.20 10.19
N TRP A 45 2.94 -2.08 8.90
CA TRP A 45 3.11 -0.79 8.25
C TRP A 45 1.77 -0.12 7.95
N THR A 46 1.79 1.20 7.91
CA THR A 46 0.78 2.01 7.23
C THR A 46 1.48 2.91 6.21
N LEU A 47 0.84 3.13 5.07
CA LEU A 47 1.33 3.99 4.01
C LEU A 47 0.30 5.09 3.75
N GLY A 48 0.70 6.34 3.98
CA GLY A 48 -0.10 7.51 3.67
C GLY A 48 0.55 8.34 2.57
N TRP A 49 -0.27 8.97 1.73
CA TRP A 49 0.20 9.96 0.76
C TRP A 49 -0.89 11.00 0.52
N THR A 50 -0.52 12.11 -0.10
CA THR A 50 -1.46 13.17 -0.48
C THR A 50 -1.52 13.27 -2.00
N TRP A 51 -2.73 13.19 -2.54
CA TRP A 51 -2.98 13.39 -3.96
C TRP A 51 -2.64 14.83 -4.39
N ALA A 52 -1.94 14.95 -5.53
CA ALA A 52 -1.53 16.25 -6.08
C ALA A 52 -2.71 17.00 -6.70
N LYS A 53 -3.74 16.29 -7.18
CA LYS A 53 -4.93 16.85 -7.80
C LYS A 53 -6.17 16.24 -7.12
N LYS A 54 -7.24 16.01 -7.89
CA LYS A 54 -8.51 15.45 -7.40
C LYS A 54 -8.57 13.94 -7.70
N GLU A 55 -7.55 13.19 -7.31
CA GLU A 55 -7.56 11.74 -7.46
C GLU A 55 -8.39 11.04 -6.37
N LEU A 56 -8.92 9.87 -6.73
CA LEU A 56 -9.75 9.00 -5.88
C LEU A 56 -9.26 7.55 -6.03
N ILE A 57 -9.29 6.76 -4.97
CA ILE A 57 -9.06 5.33 -5.06
C ILE A 57 -10.34 4.65 -5.53
N ARG A 58 -10.28 3.98 -6.68
CA ARG A 58 -11.40 3.25 -7.26
C ARG A 58 -11.49 1.82 -6.74
N ASN A 59 -10.36 1.14 -6.61
CA ASN A 59 -10.28 -0.24 -6.13
C ASN A 59 -8.93 -0.53 -5.48
N MET A 60 -8.90 -1.52 -4.59
CA MET A 60 -7.70 -1.99 -3.91
C MET A 60 -7.75 -3.51 -3.67
N MET A 61 -6.59 -4.17 -3.72
CA MET A 61 -6.41 -5.55 -3.25
C MET A 61 -5.09 -5.67 -2.49
N GLY A 62 -4.99 -6.62 -1.56
CA GLY A 62 -3.83 -6.82 -0.70
C GLY A 62 -3.68 -5.79 0.43
N GLY A 63 -4.30 -4.62 0.31
CA GLY A 63 -4.35 -3.60 1.37
C GLY A 63 -5.75 -3.02 1.50
N GLN A 64 -5.94 -2.20 2.53
CA GLN A 64 -7.21 -1.53 2.82
C GLN A 64 -6.97 -0.12 3.36
N ASN A 65 -7.83 0.82 2.96
CA ASN A 65 -7.86 2.15 3.57
C ASN A 65 -8.25 2.08 5.04
N THR A 66 -7.52 2.80 5.91
CA THR A 66 -7.92 2.95 7.32
C THR A 66 -9.21 3.75 7.45
N GLU A 67 -9.45 4.67 6.50
CA GLU A 67 -10.64 5.50 6.39
C GLU A 67 -11.00 5.76 4.92
N GLN A 68 -12.28 5.64 4.57
CA GLN A 68 -12.80 5.90 3.23
C GLN A 68 -13.02 7.40 2.94
N GLY A 69 -13.33 8.20 3.97
CA GLY A 69 -13.78 9.59 3.85
C GLY A 69 -15.27 9.73 3.53
N ASP A 70 -15.77 10.98 3.45
CA ASP A 70 -17.16 11.26 3.06
C ASP A 70 -17.31 11.26 1.53
N CYS A 71 -17.73 10.11 1.00
CA CYS A 71 -17.98 9.92 -0.42
C CYS A 71 -19.46 10.11 -0.81
N SER A 72 -20.28 10.75 0.03
CA SER A 72 -21.73 10.93 -0.19
C SER A 72 -22.09 11.75 -1.43
N LYS A 73 -21.16 12.58 -1.92
CA LYS A 73 -21.29 13.36 -3.17
C LYS A 73 -21.33 12.50 -4.43
N PHE A 74 -20.86 11.25 -4.38
CA PHE A 74 -20.86 10.33 -5.51
C PHE A 74 -22.17 9.52 -5.50
N LYS A 75 -23.01 9.62 -6.54
CA LYS A 75 -24.37 9.02 -6.59
C LYS A 75 -24.48 7.74 -7.44
N GLY A 76 -23.38 7.02 -7.66
CA GLY A 76 -23.38 5.77 -8.43
C GLY A 76 -22.08 5.01 -8.27
N ASN A 77 -21.06 5.38 -9.06
CA ASN A 77 -19.71 4.84 -8.93
C ASN A 77 -19.00 5.43 -7.70
N ILE A 78 -19.43 5.01 -6.50
CA ILE A 78 -18.82 5.42 -5.25
C ILE A 78 -17.40 4.86 -5.21
N PRO A 79 -16.36 5.71 -5.06
CA PRO A 79 -14.99 5.26 -4.99
C PRO A 79 -14.73 4.47 -3.70
N HIS A 80 -13.76 3.56 -3.76
CA HIS A 80 -13.27 2.82 -2.60
C HIS A 80 -12.74 3.75 -1.50
N CYS A 81 -12.05 4.83 -1.87
CA CYS A 81 -11.69 5.93 -0.96
C CYS A 81 -11.65 7.26 -1.72
N CYS A 82 -12.23 8.30 -1.12
CA CYS A 82 -12.28 9.65 -1.69
C CYS A 82 -11.52 10.70 -0.86
N LYS A 83 -10.74 10.26 0.14
CA LYS A 83 -9.85 11.16 0.88
C LYS A 83 -8.77 11.71 -0.05
N LYS A 84 -8.40 12.97 0.18
CA LYS A 84 -7.25 13.60 -0.49
C LYS A 84 -5.93 13.02 0.00
N ASP A 85 -5.93 12.58 1.25
CA ASP A 85 -4.81 12.05 2.03
C ASP A 85 -5.12 10.62 2.51
N PRO A 86 -5.25 9.64 1.61
CA PRO A 86 -5.52 8.27 2.01
C PRO A 86 -4.36 7.69 2.82
N THR A 87 -4.71 6.92 3.86
CA THR A 87 -3.80 6.03 4.58
C THR A 87 -4.28 4.61 4.39
N ILE A 88 -3.35 3.70 4.11
CA ILE A 88 -3.65 2.28 3.88
C ILE A 88 -2.77 1.40 4.76
N GLY A 89 -3.30 0.24 5.12
CA GLY A 89 -2.55 -0.85 5.74
C GLY A 89 -2.66 -2.12 4.90
N ASP A 90 -1.81 -3.09 5.20
CA ASP A 90 -1.89 -4.43 4.64
C ASP A 90 -3.11 -5.19 5.18
N LEU A 91 -3.64 -6.12 4.39
CA LEU A 91 -4.69 -7.01 4.85
C LEU A 91 -4.16 -8.09 5.80
N LEU A 92 -5.06 -8.77 6.50
CA LEU A 92 -4.70 -9.89 7.39
C LEU A 92 -4.64 -11.23 6.62
N PRO A 93 -3.90 -12.24 7.12
CA PRO A 93 -3.79 -13.55 6.46
C PRO A 93 -5.11 -14.28 6.21
N GLU A 94 -6.15 -13.99 7.01
CA GLU A 94 -7.49 -14.58 6.90
C GLU A 94 -8.34 -13.98 5.77
N THR A 95 -7.78 -13.03 5.02
CA THR A 95 -8.47 -12.38 3.91
C THR A 95 -8.87 -13.40 2.83
N PRO A 96 -10.02 -13.21 2.15
CA PRO A 96 -10.41 -14.06 1.04
C PRO A 96 -9.38 -14.07 -0.10
N TYR A 97 -9.11 -15.25 -0.67
CA TYR A 97 -8.09 -15.44 -1.71
C TYR A 97 -8.25 -14.54 -2.94
N ASN A 98 -9.49 -14.18 -3.31
CA ASN A 98 -9.77 -13.27 -4.43
C ASN A 98 -9.36 -11.81 -4.16
N GLN A 99 -8.96 -11.47 -2.93
CA GLN A 99 -8.38 -10.18 -2.58
C GLN A 99 -6.87 -10.25 -2.33
N HIS A 100 -6.27 -11.43 -2.52
CA HIS A 100 -4.84 -11.62 -2.36
C HIS A 100 -4.08 -11.22 -3.62
N ILE A 101 -2.88 -10.69 -3.41
CA ILE A 101 -1.85 -10.54 -4.42
C ILE A 101 -0.53 -11.07 -3.87
N ALA A 102 0.50 -11.19 -4.71
CA ALA A 102 1.82 -11.60 -4.26
C ALA A 102 2.34 -10.67 -3.14
N ASN A 103 2.94 -11.25 -2.11
CA ASN A 103 3.54 -10.56 -0.97
C ASN A 103 2.60 -9.70 -0.11
N CYS A 104 1.28 -9.73 -0.29
CA CYS A 104 0.35 -9.02 0.61
C CYS A 104 0.00 -9.85 1.85
N CYS A 105 -0.88 -9.27 2.66
CA CYS A 105 -1.81 -9.99 3.50
C CYS A 105 -1.14 -10.70 4.68
N LYS A 106 -0.11 -10.05 5.24
CA LYS A 106 0.66 -10.50 6.41
C LYS A 106 0.41 -9.62 7.63
N GLY A 107 -0.68 -8.84 7.62
CA GLY A 107 -0.96 -7.84 8.65
C GLY A 107 0.14 -6.77 8.73
N GLY A 108 0.82 -6.50 7.61
CA GLY A 108 1.83 -5.47 7.50
C GLY A 108 3.17 -5.83 8.10
N VAL A 109 3.39 -7.10 8.45
CA VAL A 109 4.69 -7.59 8.90
C VAL A 109 5.63 -7.76 7.70
N VAL A 110 6.83 -7.20 7.80
CA VAL A 110 7.87 -7.26 6.76
C VAL A 110 9.23 -7.51 7.39
N ASN A 111 9.82 -8.66 7.08
CA ASN A 111 11.14 -9.02 7.61
C ASN A 111 12.24 -8.19 6.94
N SER A 112 13.46 -8.26 7.49
CA SER A 112 14.62 -7.60 6.91
C SER A 112 15.12 -8.43 5.74
N TRP A 113 15.53 -7.76 4.66
CA TRP A 113 16.01 -8.42 3.44
C TRP A 113 17.13 -9.43 3.69
N VAL A 114 18.04 -9.11 4.62
CA VAL A 114 19.20 -9.98 4.93
C VAL A 114 18.81 -11.20 5.74
N GLN A 115 17.81 -11.11 6.63
CA GLN A 115 17.43 -12.23 7.49
C GLN A 115 16.41 -13.14 6.82
N ASP A 116 15.50 -12.59 6.02
CA ASP A 116 14.46 -13.36 5.32
C ASP A 116 14.03 -12.66 4.04
N LEU A 117 14.71 -13.02 2.96
CA LEU A 117 14.46 -12.49 1.62
C LEU A 117 13.02 -12.71 1.15
N ALA A 118 12.40 -13.84 1.49
CA ALA A 118 11.07 -14.22 1.01
C ALA A 118 9.97 -13.34 1.63
N ASN A 119 10.17 -12.87 2.86
CA ASN A 119 9.20 -12.04 3.57
C ASN A 119 9.62 -10.56 3.71
N ALA A 120 10.66 -10.14 2.98
CA ALA A 120 11.17 -8.77 2.99
C ALA A 120 10.40 -7.78 2.10
N ALA A 121 9.31 -8.22 1.48
CA ALA A 121 8.44 -7.38 0.68
C ALA A 121 6.98 -7.44 1.15
N SER A 122 6.25 -6.35 0.98
CA SER A 122 4.80 -6.27 1.12
C SER A 122 4.22 -5.58 -0.11
N SER A 123 3.12 -6.06 -0.68
CA SER A 123 2.53 -5.42 -1.86
C SER A 123 1.04 -5.20 -1.76
N LEU A 124 0.54 -4.21 -2.48
CA LEU A 124 -0.87 -3.98 -2.73
C LEU A 124 -1.11 -3.58 -4.19
N HIS A 125 -2.31 -3.84 -4.67
CA HIS A 125 -2.76 -3.44 -5.99
C HIS A 125 -3.72 -2.28 -5.84
N LEU A 126 -3.44 -1.19 -6.55
CA LEU A 126 -4.16 0.07 -6.42
C LEU A 126 -4.66 0.53 -7.79
N ALA A 127 -5.96 0.81 -7.88
CA ALA A 127 -6.53 1.53 -9.01
C ALA A 127 -7.03 2.89 -8.53
N TRP A 128 -6.59 3.97 -9.18
CA TRP A 128 -7.06 5.33 -8.89
C TRP A 128 -7.46 6.06 -10.16
N THR A 129 -8.39 6.99 -10.04
CA THR A 129 -8.88 7.84 -11.12
C THR A 129 -8.78 9.29 -10.71
N ARG A 130 -8.58 10.18 -11.68
CA ARG A 130 -8.64 11.61 -11.53
C ARG A 130 -10.07 12.06 -11.78
N TYR A 131 -10.68 12.61 -10.73
CA TYR A 131 -11.99 13.23 -10.78
C TYR A 131 -11.89 14.64 -11.38
N GLY A 132 -12.64 14.88 -12.47
CA GLY A 132 -12.74 16.15 -13.20
C GLY A 132 -14.13 16.74 -13.06
#